data_AF-M6KCW8-F1
#
_entry.id   AF-M6KCW8-F1
#
_cell.length_a   1.000
_cell.length_b   1.000
_cell.length_c   1.000
_cell.angle_alpha   90.00
_cell.angle_beta   90.00
_cell.angle_gamma   90.00
#
_symmetry.space_group_name_H-M   'P 1'
#
loop_
_entity.id
_entity.type
_entity.pdbx_description
1 polymer ?
#
loop_
_entity_poly.entity_id
_entity_poly.type
_entity_poly.pdbx_seq_one_letter_code
_entity_poly.pdbx_strand_id
1 'polypeptide(L)' 'MKGLKDFKFLSDAPALEKFIFVDSNSQDPKDLLPLFKNKSLKEARVGFGSDKKNKVFRDYLNQYNLIECW' A
#
# COMPACT_ATOMS: atom_id res chain seq x y z
N MET A 1 -15.01 -10.04 -9.10
CA MET A 1 -14.41 -8.93 -9.88
C MET A 1 -12.90 -8.97 -9.72
N LYS A 2 -12.13 -8.70 -10.79
CA LYS A 2 -10.67 -8.52 -10.69
C LYS A 2 -10.42 -7.09 -10.19
N GLY A 3 -9.69 -6.92 -9.09
CA GLY A 3 -9.37 -5.59 -8.54
C GLY A 3 -8.54 -4.75 -9.51
N LEU A 4 -8.45 -3.44 -9.27
CA LEU A 4 -7.56 -2.52 -9.99
C LEU A 4 -6.12 -3.04 -9.94
N LYS A 5 -5.43 -3.17 -11.08
CA LYS A 5 -4.06 -3.71 -11.14
C LYS A 5 -2.97 -2.67 -11.40
N ASP A 6 -3.35 -1.50 -11.87
CA ASP A 6 -2.39 -0.43 -12.13
C ASP A 6 -2.50 0.66 -11.06
N PHE A 7 -1.47 0.74 -10.23
CA PHE A 7 -1.31 1.76 -9.19
C PHE A 7 -0.10 2.67 -9.45
N LYS A 8 0.42 2.73 -10.69
CA LYS A 8 1.61 3.55 -11.01
C LYS A 8 1.45 5.01 -10.60
N PHE A 9 0.24 5.57 -10.70
CA PHE A 9 -0.05 6.95 -10.28
C PHE A 9 0.33 7.25 -8.82
N LEU A 10 0.40 6.23 -7.95
CA LEU A 10 0.81 6.43 -6.56
C LEU A 10 2.28 6.84 -6.41
N SER A 11 3.17 6.49 -7.35
CA SER A 11 4.57 6.94 -7.27
C SER A 11 4.74 8.42 -7.57
N ASP A 12 3.79 9.01 -8.32
CA ASP A 12 3.93 10.33 -8.92
C ASP A 12 3.09 11.40 -8.19
N ALA A 13 2.55 11.07 -7.01
CA ALA A 13 1.72 11.97 -6.20
C ALA A 13 2.58 12.71 -5.14
N PRO A 14 3.11 13.91 -5.42
CA PRO A 14 4.14 14.56 -4.59
C PRO A 14 3.66 15.04 -3.22
N ALA A 15 2.34 15.12 -3.00
CA ALA A 15 1.72 15.54 -1.74
C ALA A 15 1.14 14.37 -0.94
N LEU A 16 1.33 13.12 -1.39
CA LEU A 16 0.80 11.94 -0.73
C LEU A 16 1.69 11.57 0.46
N GLU A 17 1.32 12.03 1.66
CA GLU A 17 2.04 11.68 2.89
C GLU A 17 1.45 10.45 3.60
N LYS A 18 0.15 10.22 3.43
CA LYS A 18 -0.60 9.14 4.08
C LYS A 18 -1.52 8.43 3.11
N PHE A 19 -1.45 7.10 3.08
CA PHE A 19 -2.29 6.27 2.23
C PHE A 19 -3.10 5.26 3.05
N ILE A 20 -4.43 5.26 2.88
CA ILE A 20 -5.30 4.27 3.51
C ILE A 20 -6.15 3.61 2.42
N PHE A 21 -6.13 2.28 2.35
CA PHE A 21 -6.98 1.51 1.47
C PHE A 21 -7.71 0.40 2.22
N VAL A 22 -9.00 0.63 2.47
CA VAL A 22 -9.88 -0.29 3.18
C VAL A 22 -10.62 -1.21 2.21
N ASP A 23 -11.05 -2.37 2.71
CA ASP A 23 -11.84 -3.37 1.97
C ASP A 23 -11.25 -3.79 0.61
N SER A 24 -9.93 -3.88 0.55
CA SER A 24 -9.17 -4.16 -0.67
C SER A 24 -9.01 -5.67 -0.92
N ASN A 25 -10.05 -6.46 -0.66
CA ASN A 25 -10.02 -7.93 -0.68
C ASN A 25 -9.65 -8.51 -2.06
N SER A 26 -9.94 -7.76 -3.12
CA SER A 26 -9.62 -8.10 -4.51
C SER A 26 -8.19 -7.74 -4.94
N GLN A 27 -7.40 -7.15 -4.04
CA GLN A 27 -6.03 -6.71 -4.28
C GLN A 27 -4.99 -7.72 -3.79
N ASP A 28 -3.84 -7.69 -4.45
CA ASP A 28 -2.62 -8.35 -4.00
C ASP A 28 -1.65 -7.29 -3.46
N PRO A 29 -0.94 -7.50 -2.35
CA PRO A 29 0.07 -6.56 -1.84
C PRO A 29 1.06 -6.10 -2.91
N LYS A 30 1.42 -6.96 -3.87
CA LYS A 30 2.35 -6.61 -4.96
C LYS A 30 1.80 -5.55 -5.92
N ASP A 31 0.47 -5.43 -6.04
CA ASP A 31 -0.17 -4.45 -6.91
C ASP A 31 0.13 -3.02 -6.41
N LEU A 32 0.40 -2.88 -5.11
CA LEU A 32 0.71 -1.60 -4.44
C LEU A 32 2.20 -1.29 -4.36
N LEU A 33 3.09 -2.06 -5.00
CA LEU A 33 4.52 -1.75 -5.03
C LEU A 33 4.88 -0.31 -5.50
N PRO A 34 4.14 0.33 -6.42
CA PRO A 34 4.39 1.73 -6.78
C PRO A 34 4.27 2.71 -5.61
N LEU A 35 3.44 2.41 -4.60
CA LEU A 35 3.26 3.24 -3.41
C LEU A 35 4.60 3.49 -2.69
N PHE A 36 5.43 2.46 -2.58
CA PHE A 36 6.73 2.53 -1.90
C PHE A 36 7.81 3.30 -2.67
N LYS A 37 7.53 3.70 -3.93
CA LYS A 37 8.41 4.58 -4.71
C LYS A 37 8.09 6.07 -4.50
N ASN A 38 6.98 6.37 -3.84
CA ASN A 38 6.59 7.74 -3.55
C ASN A 38 7.47 8.32 -2.44
N LYS A 39 8.20 9.40 -2.74
CA LYS A 39 9.15 10.03 -1.82
C LYS A 39 8.51 10.83 -0.69
N SER A 40 7.26 11.27 -0.84
CA SER A 40 6.54 12.02 0.21
C SER A 40 5.83 11.12 1.20
N LEU A 41 5.66 9.83 0.89
CA LEU A 41 4.91 8.89 1.72
C LEU A 41 5.62 8.63 3.04
N LYS A 42 4.87 8.74 4.14
CA LYS A 42 5.34 8.50 5.51
C LYS A 42 4.57 7.36 6.17
N GLU A 43 3.27 7.30 5.89
CA GLU A 43 2.33 6.38 6.53
C GLU A 43 1.48 5.62 5.51
N ALA A 44 1.29 4.32 5.71
CA ALA A 44 0.34 3.58 4.90
C ALA A 44 -0.35 2.44 5.66
N ARG A 45 -1.62 2.19 5.34
CA ARG A 45 -2.41 1.08 5.87
C ARG A 45 -3.28 0.50 4.78
N VAL A 46 -3.30 -0.84 4.69
CA VAL A 46 -4.16 -1.54 3.74
C VAL A 46 -4.81 -2.76 4.41
N GLY A 47 -6.11 -2.90 4.22
CA GLY A 47 -6.88 -4.06 4.66
C GLY A 47 -7.23 -4.94 3.48
N PHE A 48 -6.56 -6.09 3.34
CA PHE A 48 -6.77 -7.06 2.24
C PHE A 48 -7.77 -8.18 2.55
N GLY A 49 -8.42 -8.16 3.72
CA GLY A 49 -9.30 -9.24 4.19
C GLY A 49 -8.58 -10.59 4.38
N SER A 50 -7.25 -10.58 4.47
CA SER A 50 -6.42 -11.78 4.61
C SER A 50 -5.18 -11.47 5.44
N ASP A 51 -5.01 -12.17 6.56
CA ASP A 51 -3.87 -11.96 7.46
C ASP A 51 -2.53 -12.20 6.78
N LYS A 52 -2.46 -13.19 5.88
CA LYS A 52 -1.27 -13.45 5.08
C LYS A 52 -0.91 -12.25 4.20
N LYS A 53 -1.87 -11.68 3.48
CA LYS A 53 -1.64 -10.50 2.63
C LYS A 53 -1.31 -9.26 3.47
N ASN A 54 -2.02 -9.06 4.58
CA ASN A 54 -1.75 -7.97 5.52
C ASN A 54 -0.33 -8.06 6.09
N LYS A 55 0.15 -9.26 6.44
CA LYS A 55 1.53 -9.48 6.89
C LYS A 55 2.54 -9.11 5.80
N VAL A 56 2.34 -9.58 4.56
CA VAL A 56 3.24 -9.23 3.44
C VAL A 56 3.31 -7.72 3.23
N PHE A 57 2.18 -7.02 3.32
CA PHE A 57 2.19 -5.57 3.20
C PHE A 57 2.92 -4.87 4.35
N ARG A 58 2.76 -5.34 5.60
CA ARG A 58 3.56 -4.86 6.73
C ARG A 58 5.05 -5.13 6.57
N ASP A 59 5.42 -6.28 6.00
CA ASP A 59 6.82 -6.59 5.68
C ASP A 59 7.38 -5.56 4.66
N TYR A 60 6.57 -5.11 3.69
CA TYR A 60 6.97 -4.01 2.80
C TYR A 60 7.10 -2.68 3.53
N LEU A 61 6.18 -2.30 4.42
CA LEU A 61 6.32 -1.07 5.22
C LEU A 61 7.65 -1.06 5.98
N ASN A 62 8.00 -2.18 6.61
CA ASN A 62 9.28 -2.33 7.32
C ASN A 62 10.48 -2.21 6.38
N GLN A 63 10.44 -2.85 5.20
CA GLN A 63 11.52 -2.79 4.21
C GLN A 63 11.80 -1.35 3.73
N TYR A 64 10.76 -0.52 3.65
CA TYR A 64 10.85 0.85 3.16
C TYR A 64 10.86 1.91 4.27
N ASN A 65 10.99 1.51 5.54
CA ASN A 65 10.97 2.40 6.72
C ASN A 65 9.72 3.29 6.80
N LEU A 66 8.56 2.73 6.46
CA LEU A 66 7.26 3.41 6.56
C LEU A 66 6.51 2.97 7.83
N ILE A 67 5.63 3.85 8.32
CA ILE A 67 4.82 3.60 9.51
C ILE A 67 3.45 3.05 9.09
N GLU A 68 2.96 2.01 9.78
CA GLU A 68 1.57 1.58 9.65
C GLU A 68 0.67 2.61 10.35
N CYS A 69 -0.25 3.23 9.61
CA CYS A 69 -1.16 4.21 10.20
C CYS A 69 -2.31 3.57 11.00
N TRP A 70 -2.74 4.26 12.06
CA TRP A 70 -3.91 3.94 12.88
C TRP A 70 -5.20 4.48 12.27
#